data_AF-A0A2U1CCN7-F1
#
_entry.id   AF-A0A2U1CCN7-F1
#
_cell.length_a   1.000
_cell.length_b   1.000
_cell.length_c   1.000
_cell.angle_alpha   90.00
_cell.angle_beta   90.00
_cell.angle_gamma   90.00
#
_symmetry.space_group_name_H-M   'P 1'
#
loop_
_entity.id
_entity.type
_entity.pdbx_description
1 polymer ?
#
loop_
_entity_poly.entity_id
_entity_poly.type
_entity_poly.pdbx_seq_one_letter_code
_entity_poly.pdbx_strand_id
1 'polypeptide(L)' 'MDTRETVALRIRQLCAERKITPNGLANLSAVPQATIKSILNDESKNPGVVTIKKLCDGLDITLGEFFSTPEFDTLEQEIE' A
#
# COMPACT_ATOMS: atom_id res chain seq x y z
N MET A 1 -13.88 6.43 0.67
CA MET A 1 -12.74 5.66 0.15
C MET A 1 -13.02 4.21 0.46
N ASP A 2 -12.88 3.33 -0.51
CA ASP A 2 -12.91 1.88 -0.25
C ASP A 2 -11.57 1.39 0.34
N THR A 3 -11.52 0.14 0.79
CA THR A 3 -10.33 -0.46 1.40
C THR A 3 -9.08 -0.32 0.51
N ARG A 4 -9.26 -0.46 -0.79
CA ARG A 4 -8.18 -0.48 -1.79
C ARG A 4 -7.68 0.94 -2.09
N GLU A 5 -8.57 1.92 -2.15
CA GLU A 5 -8.21 3.34 -2.21
C GLU A 5 -7.38 3.75 -0.98
N THR A 6 -7.76 3.26 0.21
CA THR A 6 -7.01 3.52 1.45
C THR A 6 -5.62 2.89 1.43
N VAL A 7 -5.47 1.65 0.94
CA VAL A 7 -4.15 1.04 0.71
C VAL A 7 -3.30 1.87 -0.26
N ALA A 8 -3.88 2.33 -1.36
CA ALA A 8 -3.17 3.15 -2.34
C ALA A 8 -2.76 4.52 -1.76
N LEU A 9 -3.61 5.13 -0.95
CA LEU A 9 -3.28 6.36 -0.20
C LEU A 9 -2.12 6.11 0.76
N ARG A 10 -2.17 5.04 1.55
CA ARG A 10 -1.13 4.71 2.53
C ARG A 10 0.24 4.52 1.87
N ILE A 11 0.29 3.85 0.72
CA ILE A 11 1.52 3.69 -0.06
C ILE A 11 2.08 5.06 -0.48
N ARG A 12 1.23 5.99 -0.93
CA ARG A 12 1.66 7.34 -1.32
C ARG A 12 2.19 8.13 -0.13
N GLN A 13 1.54 8.05 1.03
CA GLN A 13 1.98 8.71 2.27
C GLN A 13 3.37 8.22 2.67
N LEU A 14 3.57 6.90 2.75
CA LEU A 14 4.86 6.29 3.09
C LEU A 14 5.97 6.67 2.10
N CYS A 15 5.64 6.73 0.80
CA CYS A 15 6.57 7.23 -0.22
C CYS A 15 6.97 8.69 0.02
N ALA A 16 6.00 9.55 0.31
CA ALA A 16 6.23 10.98 0.58
C ALA A 16 7.04 11.21 1.85
N GLU A 17 6.70 10.52 2.95
CA GLU A 17 7.40 10.58 4.24
C GLU A 17 8.89 10.22 4.10
N ARG A 18 9.17 9.18 3.30
CA ARG A 18 10.54 8.67 3.09
C ARG A 18 11.25 9.29 1.89
N LYS A 19 10.61 10.24 1.20
CA LYS A 19 11.13 10.92 0.01
C LYS A 19 11.58 9.94 -1.10
N ILE A 20 10.81 8.86 -1.28
CA ILE A 20 11.01 7.87 -2.34
C ILE A 20 9.86 7.93 -3.35
N THR A 21 10.11 7.46 -4.56
CA THR A 21 9.05 7.28 -5.55
C THR A 21 8.39 5.92 -5.39
N PRO A 22 7.15 5.71 -5.89
CA PRO A 22 6.54 4.38 -5.94
C PRO A 22 7.40 3.33 -6.64
N ASN A 23 8.13 3.72 -7.70
CA ASN A 23 9.08 2.82 -8.36
C ASN A 23 10.29 2.51 -7.49
N GLY A 24 10.77 3.48 -6.70
CA GLY A 24 11.80 3.27 -5.69
C GLY A 24 11.33 2.27 -4.62
N LEU A 25 10.09 2.41 -4.15
CA LEU A 25 9.49 1.46 -3.22
C LEU A 25 9.40 0.04 -3.83
N ALA A 26 9.01 -0.08 -5.10
CA ALA A 26 8.95 -1.38 -5.79
C ALA A 26 10.30 -2.09 -5.76
N ASN A 27 11.37 -1.33 -6.06
CA ASN A 27 12.74 -1.84 -6.04
C ASN A 27 13.16 -2.27 -4.62
N LEU A 28 12.91 -1.44 -3.60
CA LEU A 28 13.22 -1.75 -2.20
C LEU A 28 12.48 -3.00 -1.70
N SER A 29 11.28 -3.24 -2.21
CA SER A 29 10.37 -4.29 -1.76
C SER A 29 10.48 -5.58 -2.55
N ALA A 30 11.37 -5.65 -3.56
CA ALA A 30 11.45 -6.75 -4.52
C ALA A 30 10.07 -7.10 -5.15
N VAL A 31 9.29 -6.07 -5.47
CA VAL A 31 7.98 -6.17 -6.12
C VAL A 31 8.07 -5.57 -7.53
N PRO A 32 7.42 -6.14 -8.56
CA PRO A 32 7.40 -5.53 -9.88
C PRO A 32 6.80 -4.10 -9.85
N GLN A 33 7.41 -3.16 -10.57
CA GLN A 33 6.88 -1.78 -10.67
C GLN A 33 5.44 -1.76 -11.20
N ALA A 34 5.10 -2.66 -12.12
CA ALA A 34 3.74 -2.83 -12.63
C ALA A 34 2.73 -3.17 -11.52
N THR A 35 3.14 -3.93 -10.50
CA THR A 35 2.27 -4.26 -9.35
C THR A 35 1.98 -3.01 -8.53
N ILE A 36 2.98 -2.20 -8.19
CA ILE A 36 2.74 -0.94 -7.47
C ILE A 36 1.89 0.01 -8.31
N LYS A 37 2.20 0.17 -9.60
CA LYS A 37 1.41 1.01 -10.51
C LYS A 37 -0.05 0.57 -10.54
N SER A 38 -0.29 -0.74 -10.64
CA SER A 38 -1.63 -1.31 -10.68
C SER A 38 -2.41 -1.05 -9.38
N ILE A 39 -1.75 -1.12 -8.22
CA ILE A 39 -2.34 -0.75 -6.93
C ILE A 39 -2.69 0.74 -6.88
N LEU A 40 -1.78 1.61 -7.34
CA LEU A 40 -1.97 3.05 -7.27
C LEU A 40 -2.99 3.59 -8.28
N ASN A 41 -3.14 2.93 -9.43
CA ASN A 41 -3.96 3.38 -10.56
C ASN A 41 -5.33 2.70 -10.64
N ASP A 42 -5.80 2.09 -9.57
CA ASP A 42 -7.12 1.45 -9.55
C ASP A 42 -7.24 0.15 -10.37
N GLU A 43 -6.16 -0.32 -10.99
CA GLU A 43 -6.19 -1.49 -11.88
C GLU A 43 -6.21 -2.81 -11.08
N SER A 44 -5.57 -2.83 -9.90
CA SER A 44 -5.53 -3.99 -9.02
C SER A 44 -6.69 -3.93 -8.02
N LYS A 45 -7.71 -4.77 -8.22
CA LYS A 45 -8.89 -4.83 -7.36
C LYS A 45 -8.61 -5.30 -5.92
N ASN A 46 -7.53 -6.06 -5.69
CA ASN A 46 -7.17 -6.51 -4.34
C ASN A 46 -5.67 -6.77 -4.21
N PRO A 47 -4.88 -5.80 -3.69
CA PRO A 47 -3.51 -6.05 -3.32
C PRO A 47 -3.44 -7.15 -2.25
N GLY A 48 -2.90 -8.32 -2.61
CA GLY A 48 -2.76 -9.42 -1.66
C GLY A 48 -1.88 -9.05 -0.47
N VAL A 49 -2.22 -9.58 0.72
CA VAL A 49 -1.50 -9.30 1.97
C VAL A 49 0.01 -9.59 1.89
N VAL A 50 0.42 -10.58 1.09
CA VAL A 50 1.84 -10.90 0.86
C VAL A 50 2.55 -9.78 0.10
N THR A 51 1.89 -9.15 -0.88
CA THR A 51 2.44 -7.99 -1.58
C THR A 51 2.61 -6.83 -0.62
N ILE A 52 1.58 -6.53 0.19
CA ILE A 52 1.66 -5.47 1.22
C ILE A 52 2.79 -5.76 2.20
N LYS A 53 2.95 -7.02 2.64
CA LYS A 53 4.06 -7.43 3.52
C LYS A 53 5.42 -7.15 2.91
N LYS A 54 5.61 -7.45 1.62
CA LYS A 54 6.86 -7.13 0.91
C LYS A 54 7.11 -5.62 0.85
N LEU A 55 6.06 -4.82 0.66
CA LEU A 55 6.18 -3.35 0.71
C LEU A 55 6.61 -2.88 2.10
N CYS A 56 6.04 -3.46 3.15
CA CYS A 56 6.41 -3.18 4.53
C CYS A 56 7.87 -3.56 4.80
N ASP A 57 8.32 -4.72 4.30
CA ASP A 57 9.71 -5.17 4.42
C ASP A 57 10.70 -4.22 3.72
N GLY A 58 10.36 -3.75 2.52
CA GLY A 58 11.17 -2.75 1.81
C GLY A 58 11.21 -1.39 2.52
N LEU A 59 10.30 -1.15 3.45
CA LEU A 59 10.21 0.06 4.27
C LEU A 59 10.70 -0.15 5.70
N ASP A 60 11.11 -1.36 6.09
CA ASP A 60 11.45 -1.67 7.49
C ASP A 60 10.33 -1.25 8.47
N ILE A 61 9.09 -1.60 8.12
CA ILE A 61 7.91 -1.46 8.99
C ILE A 61 7.16 -2.80 9.05
N THR A 62 6.33 -2.96 10.06
CA THR A 62 5.42 -4.09 10.21
C THR A 62 4.11 -3.86 9.45
N LEU A 63 3.35 -4.94 9.20
CA LEU A 63 1.98 -4.83 8.69
C LEU A 63 1.07 -4.04 9.64
N GLY A 64 1.27 -4.17 10.96
CA GLY A 64 0.52 -3.41 11.94
C GLY A 64 0.71 -1.90 11.73
N GLU A 65 1.96 -1.43 11.65
CA GLU A 65 2.26 -0.02 11.39
C GLU A 65 1.77 0.48 10.02
N PHE A 66 1.69 -0.41 9.03
CA PHE A 66 1.09 -0.07 7.75
C PHE A 66 -0.40 0.27 7.90
N PHE A 67 -1.17 -0.55 8.63
CA PHE A 67 -2.62 -0.41 8.79
C PHE A 67 -3.04 0.51 9.94
N SER A 68 -2.14 0.89 10.85
CA SER A 68 -2.43 1.79 11.98
C SER A 68 -2.54 3.26 11.54
N THR A 69 -3.53 3.60 10.71
CA THR A 69 -3.88 4.99 10.37
C THR A 69 -5.39 5.23 10.45
N PRO A 70 -5.83 6.47 10.73
CA PRO A 70 -7.25 6.78 10.89
C PRO A 70 -8.11 6.41 9.68
N GLU A 71 -7.55 6.47 8.47
CA GLU A 71 -8.26 6.14 7.24
C GLU A 71 -8.69 4.66 7.19
N PHE A 72 -7.93 3.75 7.82
CA PHE A 72 -8.32 2.34 7.97
C PHE A 72 -9.37 2.15 9.07
N ASP A 73 -9.31 2.94 10.15
CA ASP A 73 -10.27 2.87 11.27
C ASP A 73 -11.68 3.35 10.87
N THR A 74 -11.78 4.18 9.83
CA THR A 74 -13.05 4.74 9.32
C THR A 74 -13.63 3.97 8.14
N LEU A 75 -13.08 2.81 7.78
CA LEU A 75 -13.60 2.00 6.67
C LEU A 75 -14.97 1.42 7.03
N GLU A 76 -15.93 1.59 6.11
CA GLU A 76 -17.24 0.95 6.18
C GLU A 76 -17.16 -0.52 5.70
N GLN A 77 -18.20 -1.30 6.00
CA GLN A 77 -18.27 -2.70 5.59
C GLN A 77 -18.27 -2.87 4.05
N GLU A 78 -17.57 -3.89 3.57
CA GLU A 78 -17.46 -4.27 2.13
C GLU A 78 -18.36 -5.49 1.79
N ILE A 79 -19.30 -5.86 2.66
CA ILE A 79 -20.18 -7.02 2.47
C ILE A 79 -21.33 -6.62 1.54
N GLU A 80 -21.54 -7.38 0.46
CA GLU A 80 -22.67 -7.29 -0.47
C GLU A 80 -23.71 -8.41 -0.25
#